data_AF-A0A316H6I6-F1
#
_entry.id   AF-A0A316H6I6-F1
#
_cell.length_a   1.000
_cell.length_b   1.000
_cell.length_c   1.000
_cell.angle_alpha   90.00
_cell.angle_beta   90.00
_cell.angle_gamma   90.00
#
_symmetry.space_group_name_H-M   'P 1'
#
loop_
_entity.id
_entity.type
_entity.pdbx_description
1 polymer ?
#
loop_
_entity_poly.entity_id
_entity_poly.type
_entity_poly.pdbx_seq_one_letter_code
_entity_poly.pdbx_strand_id
1 'polypeptide(L)'
;MYTKTVVGMIVALAAWAAPASAQDLKKFGTEAGWDIFIKPDMGPGCVISKKLNSEAQFQMGIDATAEKRGYMALYTKADANVSAGDSLEVIFDVDGEKFSGAATGQQIDGMKGAFVWVNNPEFIYDLAKKKNLTISPAGRQPIVLPLTGTDAAFKSLRACQEAQ
;
A
#
# COMPACT_ATOMS: atom_id res chain seq x y z
N MET A 1 -27.71 -29.03 60.03
CA MET A 1 -26.83 -29.29 58.86
C MET A 1 -27.44 -28.58 57.65
N TYR A 2 -26.75 -27.57 57.13
CA TYR A 2 -27.21 -26.72 56.03
C TYR A 2 -26.92 -27.40 54.69
N THR A 3 -27.93 -27.57 53.82
CA THR A 3 -27.70 -27.95 52.41
C THR A 3 -28.20 -26.81 51.54
N LYS A 4 -27.23 -26.16 50.87
CA LYS A 4 -27.36 -24.91 50.12
C LYS A 4 -28.07 -25.12 48.78
N THR A 5 -29.07 -24.30 48.51
CA THR A 5 -29.68 -24.09 47.20
C THR A 5 -28.66 -23.41 46.28
N VAL A 6 -28.36 -24.01 45.11
CA VAL A 6 -27.53 -23.35 44.08
C VAL A 6 -28.45 -22.95 42.93
N VAL A 7 -28.71 -21.66 42.82
CA VAL A 7 -29.34 -21.01 41.67
C VAL A 7 -28.27 -20.87 40.57
N GLY A 8 -28.42 -21.59 39.46
CA GLY A 8 -27.54 -21.49 38.30
C GLY A 8 -27.95 -20.32 37.41
N MET A 9 -27.11 -19.27 37.37
CA MET A 9 -27.32 -18.05 36.60
C MET A 9 -26.49 -18.11 35.29
N ILE A 10 -27.20 -18.09 34.16
CA ILE A 10 -26.95 -17.52 32.81
C ILE A 10 -25.52 -17.07 32.45
N VAL A 11 -25.02 -17.44 31.25
CA VAL A 11 -24.45 -16.50 30.25
C VAL A 11 -24.64 -17.08 28.83
N ALA A 12 -25.50 -16.46 28.02
CA ALA A 12 -25.54 -16.68 26.57
C ALA A 12 -24.44 -15.81 25.92
N LEU A 13 -23.36 -16.43 25.45
CA LEU A 13 -22.31 -15.77 24.68
C LEU A 13 -22.79 -15.51 23.26
N ALA A 14 -23.40 -14.34 23.02
CA ALA A 14 -23.57 -13.82 21.67
C ALA A 14 -22.20 -13.40 21.13
N ALA A 15 -21.57 -14.26 20.33
CA ALA A 15 -20.38 -13.93 19.58
C ALA A 15 -20.74 -12.90 18.50
N TRP A 16 -20.51 -11.62 18.76
CA TRP A 16 -20.46 -10.60 17.72
C TRP A 16 -19.25 -10.88 16.83
N ALA A 17 -19.46 -11.59 15.74
CA ALA A 17 -18.57 -11.53 14.59
C ALA A 17 -18.68 -10.13 14.01
N ALA A 18 -17.76 -9.23 14.38
CA ALA A 18 -17.62 -7.95 13.71
C ALA A 18 -17.28 -8.24 12.24
N PRO A 19 -18.05 -7.73 11.26
CA PRO A 19 -17.64 -7.82 9.87
C PRO A 19 -16.36 -7.01 9.73
N ALA A 20 -15.25 -7.70 9.47
CA ALA A 20 -14.03 -7.08 8.97
C ALA A 20 -14.40 -6.42 7.64
N SER A 21 -14.58 -5.10 7.66
CA SER A 21 -14.84 -4.33 6.45
C SER A 21 -13.53 -4.27 5.67
N ALA A 22 -13.39 -5.12 4.65
CA ALA A 22 -12.40 -4.93 3.60
C ALA A 22 -12.81 -3.65 2.85
N GLN A 23 -12.04 -2.58 3.01
CA GLN A 23 -12.33 -1.34 2.31
C GLN A 23 -11.61 -1.40 0.96
N ASP A 24 -12.21 -2.13 0.01
CA ASP A 24 -11.72 -2.14 -1.38
C ASP A 24 -11.46 -0.70 -1.83
N LEU A 25 -10.19 -0.38 -2.13
CA LEU A 25 -9.81 0.95 -2.63
C LEU A 25 -10.68 1.28 -3.84
N LYS A 26 -11.43 2.38 -3.76
CA LYS A 26 -12.36 2.79 -4.81
C LYS A 26 -11.55 3.24 -6.04
N LYS A 27 -11.74 2.57 -7.17
CA LYS A 27 -11.10 2.95 -8.43
C LYS A 27 -11.70 4.24 -8.98
N PHE A 28 -10.85 5.21 -9.29
CA PHE A 28 -11.19 6.47 -9.95
C PHE A 28 -11.11 6.34 -11.48
N GLY A 29 -10.07 5.67 -11.98
CA GLY A 29 -9.87 5.53 -13.43
C GLY A 29 -8.68 4.66 -13.80
N THR A 30 -8.33 4.68 -15.08
CA THR A 30 -7.13 4.05 -15.64
C THR A 30 -6.52 5.00 -16.66
N GLU A 31 -5.19 5.16 -16.64
CA GLU A 31 -4.45 6.00 -17.58
C GLU A 31 -3.11 5.37 -17.91
N ALA A 32 -2.74 5.32 -19.20
CA ALA A 32 -1.47 4.76 -19.69
C ALA A 32 -1.05 3.41 -19.06
N GLY A 33 -2.03 2.53 -18.79
CA GLY A 33 -1.80 1.22 -18.19
C GLY A 33 -1.54 1.24 -16.68
N TRP A 34 -1.87 2.32 -16.00
CA TRP A 34 -1.91 2.47 -14.54
C TRP A 34 -3.36 2.64 -14.09
N ASP A 35 -3.73 2.02 -12.98
CA ASP A 35 -5.00 2.26 -12.32
C ASP A 35 -4.86 3.41 -11.31
N ILE A 36 -5.89 4.24 -11.18
CA ILE A 36 -5.94 5.33 -10.21
C ILE A 36 -6.98 4.95 -9.16
N PHE A 37 -6.55 4.93 -7.90
CA PHE A 37 -7.38 4.58 -6.76
C PHE A 37 -7.48 5.75 -5.78
N ILE A 38 -8.66 5.93 -5.19
CA ILE A 38 -8.87 6.84 -4.07
C ILE A 38 -8.33 6.15 -2.81
N LYS A 39 -7.43 6.83 -2.12
CA LYS A 39 -6.75 6.42 -0.91
C LYS A 39 -6.93 7.50 0.17
N PRO A 40 -8.07 7.51 0.89
CA PRO A 40 -8.51 8.66 1.70
C PRO A 40 -7.58 8.99 2.88
N ASP A 41 -6.73 8.05 3.31
CA ASP A 41 -5.76 8.21 4.39
C ASP A 41 -4.49 8.99 3.98
N MET A 42 -4.40 9.50 2.75
CA MET A 42 -3.24 10.23 2.23
C MET A 42 -3.45 11.72 1.94
N GLY A 43 -4.64 12.27 2.16
CA GLY A 43 -4.94 13.70 1.94
C GLY A 43 -4.90 14.12 0.46
N PRO A 44 -5.89 14.91 0.01
CA PRO A 44 -6.77 14.49 -1.11
C PRO A 44 -6.26 13.23 -1.81
N GLY A 45 -6.40 12.10 -1.12
CA GLY A 45 -5.46 10.99 -1.31
C GLY A 45 -5.87 10.13 -2.49
N CYS A 46 -5.04 10.11 -3.52
CA CYS A 46 -5.14 9.17 -4.62
C CYS A 46 -3.76 8.55 -4.85
N VAL A 47 -3.73 7.31 -5.31
CA VAL A 47 -2.51 6.60 -5.71
C VAL A 47 -2.65 6.04 -7.12
N ILE A 48 -1.54 5.98 -7.84
CA ILE A 48 -1.46 5.19 -9.06
C ILE A 48 -0.97 3.79 -8.71
N SER A 49 -1.52 2.79 -9.38
CA SER A 49 -1.20 1.39 -9.16
C SER A 49 -0.93 0.65 -10.45
N LYS A 50 0.08 -0.21 -10.42
CA LYS A 50 0.43 -1.13 -11.50
C LYS A 50 0.24 -2.56 -11.02
N LYS A 51 -0.57 -3.32 -11.73
CA LYS A 51 -0.58 -4.79 -11.56
C LYS A 51 0.72 -5.35 -12.11
N LEU A 52 1.44 -6.11 -11.28
CA LEU A 52 2.66 -6.83 -11.68
C LEU A 52 2.31 -8.22 -12.21
N ASN A 53 1.29 -8.85 -11.62
CA ASN A 53 0.67 -10.09 -12.07
C ASN A 53 -0.77 -10.19 -11.49
N SER A 54 -1.38 -11.39 -11.53
CA SER A 54 -2.74 -11.61 -11.00
C SER A 54 -2.88 -11.44 -9.49
N GLU A 55 -1.77 -11.50 -8.76
CA GLU A 55 -1.74 -11.53 -7.30
C GLU A 55 -0.97 -10.37 -6.67
N ALA A 56 -0.13 -9.67 -7.44
CA ALA A 56 0.74 -8.62 -6.94
C ALA A 56 0.53 -7.28 -7.67
N GLN A 57 0.65 -6.20 -6.90
CA GLN A 57 0.54 -4.84 -7.39
C GLN A 57 1.52 -3.91 -6.69
N PHE A 58 2.00 -2.93 -7.45
CA PHE A 58 2.74 -1.78 -6.95
C PHE A 58 1.81 -0.58 -6.84
N GLN A 59 2.03 0.28 -5.85
CA GLN A 59 1.34 1.57 -5.69
C GLN A 59 2.36 2.67 -5.44
N MET A 60 2.08 3.86 -5.96
CA MET A 60 2.79 5.08 -5.55
C MET A 60 1.88 6.30 -5.54
N GLY A 61 2.24 7.28 -4.73
CA GLY A 61 1.50 8.53 -4.59
C GLY A 61 2.21 9.51 -3.66
N ILE A 62 1.48 10.55 -3.27
CA ILE A 62 1.95 11.56 -2.32
C ILE A 62 0.98 11.59 -1.15
N ASP A 63 1.53 11.49 0.05
CA ASP A 63 0.82 11.79 1.29
C ASP A 63 0.95 13.29 1.56
N ALA A 64 -0.20 13.96 1.63
CA ALA A 64 -0.37 15.38 1.89
C ALA A 64 -1.19 15.64 3.17
N THR A 65 -1.35 14.64 4.05
CA THR A 65 -1.99 14.82 5.36
C THR A 65 -1.18 15.69 6.32
N ALA A 66 0.14 15.78 6.09
CA ALA A 66 1.07 16.62 6.84
C ALA A 66 2.10 17.25 5.88
N GLU A 67 3.37 17.34 6.28
CA GLU A 67 4.45 17.65 5.34
C GLU A 67 4.43 16.64 4.18
N LYS A 68 4.45 17.14 2.95
CA LYS A 68 4.32 16.30 1.76
C LYS A 68 5.45 15.30 1.70
N ARG A 69 5.11 14.03 1.59
CA ARG A 69 6.06 12.93 1.42
C ARG A 69 5.57 11.95 0.38
N GLY A 70 6.51 11.33 -0.30
CA GLY A 70 6.22 10.28 -1.25
C GLY A 70 5.81 8.99 -0.56
N TYR A 71 5.02 8.19 -1.27
CA TYR A 71 4.61 6.87 -0.85
C TYR A 71 4.89 5.89 -1.98
N MET A 72 5.47 4.75 -1.63
CA MET A 72 5.51 3.58 -2.51
C MET A 72 5.14 2.35 -1.70
N ALA A 73 4.41 1.44 -2.32
CA ALA A 73 4.07 0.18 -1.70
C ALA A 73 4.04 -0.96 -2.72
N LEU A 74 4.30 -2.15 -2.21
CA LEU A 74 4.24 -3.38 -2.96
C LEU A 74 3.41 -4.38 -2.16
N TYR A 75 2.34 -4.87 -2.78
CA TYR A 75 1.39 -5.78 -2.18
C TYR A 75 1.24 -7.06 -3.01
N THR A 76 0.99 -8.17 -2.32
CA THR A 76 0.70 -9.46 -2.92
C THR A 76 -0.35 -10.22 -2.12
N LYS A 77 -1.13 -11.07 -2.79
CA LYS A 77 -2.02 -12.06 -2.15
C LYS A 77 -1.26 -13.29 -1.65
N ALA A 78 -0.08 -13.55 -2.19
CA ALA A 78 0.80 -14.62 -1.73
C ALA A 78 1.35 -14.30 -0.33
N ASP A 79 1.98 -15.29 0.30
CA ASP A 79 2.71 -15.02 1.53
C ASP A 79 3.94 -14.16 1.23
N ALA A 80 3.95 -12.96 1.80
CA ALA A 80 5.03 -11.99 1.65
C ALA A 80 6.11 -12.15 2.72
N ASN A 81 5.95 -13.08 3.69
CA ASN A 81 6.86 -13.28 4.82
C ASN A 81 7.28 -11.95 5.49
N VAL A 82 6.33 -11.03 5.64
CA VAL A 82 6.51 -9.73 6.28
C VAL A 82 5.24 -9.47 7.11
N SER A 83 5.43 -9.27 8.41
CA SER A 83 4.34 -8.99 9.34
C SER A 83 4.03 -7.50 9.35
N ALA A 84 2.83 -7.12 9.77
CA ALA A 84 2.50 -5.70 9.93
C ALA A 84 3.44 -5.06 10.98
N GLY A 85 4.09 -3.95 10.62
CA GLY A 85 5.04 -3.24 11.46
C GLY A 85 6.50 -3.73 11.34
N ASP A 86 6.77 -4.85 10.67
CA ASP A 86 8.14 -5.30 10.44
C ASP A 86 8.91 -4.29 9.59
N SER A 87 10.16 -4.01 9.93
CA SER A 87 11.04 -3.17 9.11
C SER A 87 11.86 -4.06 8.17
N LEU A 88 11.88 -3.72 6.89
CA LEU A 88 12.62 -4.43 5.85
C LEU A 88 13.53 -3.44 5.12
N GLU A 89 14.82 -3.74 5.06
CA GLU A 89 15.75 -2.97 4.23
C GLU A 89 15.46 -3.24 2.75
N VAL A 90 15.40 -2.17 1.96
CA VAL A 90 15.12 -2.22 0.53
C VAL A 90 16.08 -1.30 -0.21
N ILE A 91 16.63 -1.80 -1.31
CA ILE A 91 17.34 -0.99 -2.29
C ILE A 91 16.41 -0.69 -3.46
N PHE A 92 16.26 0.60 -3.76
CA PHE A 92 15.56 1.11 -4.94
C PHE A 92 16.61 1.53 -5.97
N ASP A 93 16.63 0.89 -7.13
CA ASP A 93 17.49 1.23 -8.25
C ASP A 93 16.64 1.87 -9.36
N VAL A 94 16.89 3.14 -9.62
CA VAL A 94 16.17 3.97 -10.60
C VAL A 94 17.11 4.25 -11.76
N ASP A 95 16.95 3.51 -12.85
CA ASP A 95 17.81 3.59 -14.04
C ASP A 95 19.33 3.52 -13.73
N GLY A 96 19.73 2.74 -12.72
CA GLY A 96 21.11 2.56 -12.28
C GLY A 96 21.52 3.38 -11.05
N GLU A 97 20.70 4.34 -10.62
CA GLU A 97 20.93 5.13 -9.42
C GLU A 97 20.28 4.48 -8.20
N LYS A 98 21.07 4.19 -7.16
CA LYS A 98 20.63 3.38 -6.02
C LYS A 98 20.35 4.22 -4.78
N PHE A 99 19.23 3.93 -4.16
CA PHE A 99 18.75 4.52 -2.91
C PHE A 99 18.41 3.41 -1.93
N SER A 100 18.78 3.57 -0.66
CA SER A 100 18.36 2.67 0.41
C SER A 100 17.16 3.26 1.15
N GLY A 101 16.29 2.38 1.62
CA GLY A 101 15.17 2.74 2.48
C GLY A 101 14.75 1.59 3.37
N ALA A 102 13.99 1.90 4.40
CA ALA A 102 13.32 0.92 5.25
C ALA A 102 11.83 0.91 4.87
N ALA A 103 11.34 -0.24 4.40
CA ALA A 103 9.94 -0.47 4.15
C ALA A 103 9.28 -1.06 5.42
N THR A 104 8.09 -0.59 5.74
CA THR A 104 7.29 -1.08 6.85
C THR A 104 6.25 -2.07 6.34
N GLY A 105 6.24 -3.25 6.92
CA GLY A 105 5.27 -4.30 6.64
C GLY A 105 3.84 -3.84 6.93
N GLN A 106 2.92 -4.21 6.06
CA GLN A 106 1.52 -3.83 6.14
C GLN A 106 0.62 -4.90 5.55
N GLN A 107 -0.59 -4.99 6.08
CA GLN A 107 -1.66 -5.81 5.54
C GLN A 107 -2.86 -4.91 5.24
N ILE A 108 -3.35 -4.95 3.99
CA ILE A 108 -4.51 -4.19 3.53
C ILE A 108 -5.39 -5.10 2.68
N ASP A 109 -6.70 -5.16 2.96
CA ASP A 109 -7.71 -5.83 2.13
C ASP A 109 -7.31 -7.22 1.60
N GLY A 110 -6.80 -8.08 2.50
CA GLY A 110 -6.38 -9.45 2.15
C GLY A 110 -5.07 -9.55 1.37
N MET A 111 -4.41 -8.42 1.09
CA MET A 111 -3.05 -8.37 0.57
C MET A 111 -2.05 -8.12 1.70
N LYS A 112 -0.86 -8.71 1.55
CA LYS A 112 0.29 -8.55 2.43
C LYS A 112 1.40 -7.85 1.65
N GLY A 113 2.21 -7.06 2.33
CA GLY A 113 3.28 -6.35 1.66
C GLY A 113 4.00 -5.40 2.58
N ALA A 114 4.65 -4.42 1.98
CA ALA A 114 5.30 -3.35 2.71
C ALA A 114 5.19 -2.04 1.92
N PHE A 115 5.25 -0.93 2.65
CA PHE A 115 5.30 0.40 2.08
C PHE A 115 6.51 1.16 2.61
N VAL A 116 6.94 2.19 1.88
CA VAL A 116 8.00 3.09 2.29
C VAL A 116 7.51 4.53 2.14
N TRP A 117 7.90 5.36 3.12
CA TRP A 117 7.80 6.81 3.00
C TRP A 117 9.05 7.34 2.33
N VAL A 118 8.87 8.21 1.34
CA VAL A 118 9.95 8.89 0.64
C VAL A 118 9.98 10.34 1.11
N ASN A 119 11.04 10.70 1.84
CA ASN A 119 11.15 12.01 2.47
C ASN A 119 11.21 13.16 1.45
N ASN A 120 11.63 12.89 0.21
CA ASN A 120 11.58 13.87 -0.88
C ASN A 120 10.41 13.54 -1.82
N PRO A 121 9.28 14.27 -1.77
CA PRO A 121 8.15 14.01 -2.68
C PRO A 121 8.51 14.23 -4.15
N GLU A 122 9.50 15.08 -4.46
CA GLU A 122 9.97 15.29 -5.84
C GLU A 122 10.57 14.02 -6.45
N PHE A 123 11.13 13.13 -5.63
CA PHE A 123 11.60 11.82 -6.09
C PHE A 123 10.48 11.02 -6.76
N ILE A 124 9.27 11.03 -6.18
CA ILE A 124 8.12 10.30 -6.74
C ILE A 124 7.70 10.90 -8.08
N TYR A 125 7.71 12.23 -8.21
CA TYR A 125 7.41 12.89 -9.48
C TYR A 125 8.51 12.64 -10.53
N ASP A 126 9.77 12.56 -10.11
CA ASP A 126 10.88 12.28 -11.00
C ASP A 126 10.85 10.86 -11.56
N LEU A 127 10.24 9.88 -10.86
CA LEU A 127 9.98 8.55 -11.42
C LEU A 127 9.19 8.61 -12.74
N ALA A 128 8.36 9.65 -12.94
CA ALA A 128 7.64 9.85 -14.20
C ALA A 128 8.55 10.03 -15.43
N LYS A 129 9.79 10.45 -15.20
CA LYS A 129 10.80 10.73 -16.23
C LYS A 129 11.78 9.56 -16.42
N LYS A 130 11.65 8.51 -15.63
CA LYS A 130 12.58 7.36 -15.59
C LYS A 130 11.99 6.17 -16.36
N LYS A 131 12.82 5.18 -16.67
CA LYS A 131 12.41 4.01 -17.46
C LYS A 131 12.01 2.84 -16.58
N ASN A 132 12.85 2.50 -15.59
CA ASN A 132 12.61 1.37 -14.70
C ASN A 132 12.91 1.74 -13.24
N LEU A 133 12.09 1.18 -12.36
CA LEU A 133 12.37 1.09 -10.93
C LEU A 133 12.60 -0.39 -10.58
N THR A 134 13.77 -0.74 -10.06
CA THR A 134 14.04 -2.06 -9.51
C THR A 134 14.01 -2.00 -7.99
N ILE A 135 13.14 -2.80 -7.38
CA ILE A 135 12.95 -2.87 -5.93
C ILE A 135 13.60 -4.16 -5.46
N SER A 136 14.61 -4.07 -4.60
CA SER A 136 15.37 -5.21 -4.10
C SER A 136 15.28 -5.28 -2.58
N PRO A 137 14.30 -6.03 -2.02
CA PRO A 137 14.21 -6.23 -0.59
C PRO A 137 15.29 -7.20 -0.09
N ALA A 138 15.80 -6.97 1.12
CA ALA A 138 16.84 -7.81 1.71
C ALA A 138 16.43 -9.30 1.77
N GLY A 139 17.29 -10.17 1.23
CA GLY A 139 17.06 -11.62 1.21
C GLY A 139 15.95 -12.09 0.24
N ARG A 140 15.48 -11.24 -0.67
CA ARG A 140 14.38 -11.56 -1.62
C ARG A 140 14.77 -11.27 -3.06
N GLN A 141 14.00 -11.82 -3.98
CA GLN A 141 14.19 -11.56 -5.41
C GLN A 141 13.82 -10.11 -5.76
N PRO A 142 14.63 -9.41 -6.58
CA PRO A 142 14.30 -8.09 -7.08
C PRO A 142 13.05 -8.10 -7.96
N ILE A 143 12.35 -6.98 -7.96
CA ILE A 143 11.16 -6.74 -8.77
C ILE A 143 11.45 -5.55 -9.67
N VAL A 144 11.29 -5.74 -10.98
CA VAL A 144 11.50 -4.69 -11.97
C VAL A 144 10.14 -4.14 -12.40
N LEU A 145 9.95 -2.84 -12.24
CA LEU A 145 8.75 -2.10 -12.58
C LEU A 145 9.04 -1.14 -13.75
N PRO A 146 8.45 -1.37 -14.94
CA PRO A 146 8.47 -0.38 -16.01
C PRO A 146 7.69 0.86 -15.60
N LEU A 147 8.32 2.03 -15.73
CA LEU A 147 7.74 3.34 -15.38
C LEU A 147 7.07 4.02 -16.59
N THR A 148 6.94 3.32 -17.72
CA THR A 148 6.19 3.83 -18.88
C THR A 148 4.77 4.22 -18.50
N GLY A 149 4.34 5.40 -18.96
CA GLY A 149 3.00 5.94 -18.70
C GLY A 149 2.84 6.65 -17.36
N THR A 150 3.86 6.67 -16.50
CA THR A 150 3.78 7.25 -15.15
C THR A 150 3.47 8.76 -15.18
N ASP A 151 4.01 9.53 -16.13
CA ASP A 151 3.67 10.96 -16.28
C ASP A 151 2.17 11.20 -16.55
N ALA A 152 1.59 10.43 -17.49
CA ALA A 152 0.16 10.51 -17.80
C ALA A 152 -0.68 10.07 -16.60
N ALA A 153 -0.28 8.99 -15.92
CA ALA A 153 -0.92 8.51 -14.72
C ALA A 153 -0.90 9.56 -13.59
N PHE A 154 0.20 10.30 -13.41
CA PHE A 154 0.26 11.38 -12.42
C PHE A 154 -0.61 12.58 -12.77
N LYS A 155 -0.85 12.88 -14.06
CA LYS A 155 -1.86 13.88 -14.45
C LYS A 155 -3.27 13.43 -14.05
N SER A 156 -3.60 12.16 -14.28
CA SER A 156 -4.87 11.58 -13.84
C SER A 156 -4.99 11.50 -12.30
N LEU A 157 -3.88 11.22 -11.61
CA LEU A 157 -3.80 11.28 -10.16
C LEU A 157 -4.18 12.67 -9.66
N ARG A 158 -3.58 13.75 -10.20
CA ARG A 158 -3.94 15.13 -9.78
C ARG A 158 -5.42 15.42 -10.00
N ALA A 159 -6.00 15.01 -11.13
CA ALA A 159 -7.44 15.16 -11.37
C ALA A 159 -8.30 14.37 -10.35
N CYS A 160 -7.84 13.20 -9.91
CA CYS A 160 -8.46 12.45 -8.82
C CYS A 160 -8.41 13.24 -7.50
N GLN A 161 -7.24 13.82 -7.17
CA GLN A 161 -7.03 14.61 -5.96
C GLN A 161 -7.89 15.89 -5.96
N GLU A 162 -8.01 16.57 -7.09
CA GLU A 162 -8.88 17.76 -7.26
C GLU A 162 -10.38 17.45 -7.10
N ALA A 163 -10.77 16.19 -7.33
CA ALA A 163 -12.13 15.72 -7.17
C ALA A 163 -12.45 15.17 -5.77
N GLN A 164 -11.47 15.14 -4.84
CA GLN A 164 -11.67 14.77 -3.44
C GLN A 164 -11.81 16.00 -2.55
#